data_AF-A0A1C5WW31-F1
#
_entry.id   AF-A0A1C5WW31-F1
#
_cell.length_a   1.000
_cell.length_b   1.000
_cell.length_c   1.000
_cell.angle_alpha   90.00
_cell.angle_beta   90.00
_cell.angle_gamma   90.00
#
_symmetry.space_group_name_H-M   'P 1'
#
loop_
_entity.id
_entity.type
_entity.pdbx_description
1 polymer ?
#
loop_
_entity_poly.entity_id
_entity_poly.type
_entity_poly.pdbx_seq_one_letter_code
_entity_poly.pdbx_strand_id
1 'polypeptide(L)' 'MVDVKQVADAADMIVNGYAFTRCAEGFRVLNLNRPDRAVVFSSDGKVLETSMDDIEVRIARDFPF' A
#
# COMPACT_ATOMS: atom_id res chain seq x y z
N MET A 1 12.00 13.18 1.13
CA MET A 1 10.87 12.96 2.06
C MET A 1 9.63 12.73 1.21
N VAL A 2 8.88 11.65 1.44
CA VAL A 2 7.67 11.35 0.66
C VAL A 2 6.62 12.42 0.96
N ASP A 3 6.02 13.01 -0.07
CA ASP A 3 4.87 13.90 0.08
C ASP A 3 3.61 13.05 0.30
N VAL A 4 3.27 12.85 1.57
CA VAL A 4 2.12 12.03 1.99
C VAL A 4 0.80 12.58 1.43
N LYS A 5 0.69 13.91 1.28
CA LYS A 5 -0.53 14.52 0.75
C LYS A 5 -0.68 14.19 -0.72
N GLN A 6 0.39 14.32 -1.50
CA GLN A 6 0.37 13.94 -2.92
C GLN A 6 0.04 12.45 -3.11
N VAL A 7 0.58 11.56 -2.27
CA VAL A 7 0.25 10.13 -2.33
C VAL A 7 -1.23 9.89 -1.99
N ALA A 8 -1.75 10.54 -0.96
CA ALA A 8 -3.15 10.42 -0.59
C ALA A 8 -4.09 10.95 -1.70
N ASP A 9 -3.76 12.08 -2.32
CA ASP A 9 -4.54 12.68 -3.40
C ASP A 9 -4.55 11.80 -4.68
N ALA A 10 -3.49 11.02 -4.90
CA ALA A 10 -3.36 10.11 -6.05
C ALA A 10 -3.88 8.68 -5.79
N ALA A 11 -4.23 8.35 -4.53
CA ALA A 11 -4.66 7.01 -4.17
C ALA A 11 -6.04 6.68 -4.76
N ASP A 12 -6.18 5.47 -5.30
CA ASP A 12 -7.48 4.94 -5.72
C ASP A 12 -8.41 4.77 -4.50
N MET A 13 -7.82 4.38 -3.35
CA MET A 13 -8.54 4.15 -2.11
C MET A 13 -7.62 4.36 -0.92
N ILE A 14 -8.16 4.89 0.19
CA ILE A 14 -7.46 4.96 1.47
C ILE A 14 -8.29 4.23 2.51
N VAL A 15 -7.72 3.19 3.14
CA VAL A 15 -8.37 2.41 4.20
C VAL A 15 -7.47 2.31 5.42
N ASN A 16 -7.96 2.73 6.58
CA ASN A 16 -7.22 2.68 7.85
C ASN A 16 -5.79 3.28 7.79
N GLY A 17 -5.62 4.36 7.01
CA GLY A 17 -4.32 5.02 6.83
C GLY A 17 -3.39 4.36 5.81
N TYR A 18 -3.84 3.33 5.08
CA TYR A 18 -3.13 2.77 3.95
C TYR A 18 -3.69 3.33 2.64
N ALA A 19 -2.82 3.92 1.82
CA ALA A 19 -3.15 4.39 0.49
C ALA A 19 -2.87 3.28 -0.54
N PHE A 20 -3.89 2.88 -1.29
CA PHE A 20 -3.84 1.90 -2.35
C PHE A 20 -3.79 2.62 -3.70
N THR A 21 -2.87 2.23 -4.56
CA THR A 21 -2.70 2.79 -5.91
C THR A 21 -2.42 1.66 -6.88
N ARG A 22 -3.20 1.55 -7.96
CA ARG A 22 -2.97 0.55 -9.01
C ARG A 22 -1.63 0.78 -9.72
N CYS A 23 -0.92 -0.30 -10.00
CA CYS A 23 0.28 -0.32 -10.84
C CYS A 23 0.17 -1.41 -11.90
N ALA A 24 1.18 -1.55 -12.77
CA ALA A 24 1.16 -2.53 -13.85
C ALA A 24 1.11 -3.98 -13.32
N GLU A 25 1.68 -4.20 -12.13
CA GLU A 25 1.82 -5.51 -11.49
C GLU A 25 0.62 -5.88 -10.59
N GLY A 26 -0.19 -4.90 -10.18
CA GLY A 26 -1.29 -5.07 -9.24
C GLY A 26 -1.54 -3.79 -8.45
N PHE A 27 -1.18 -3.78 -7.17
CA PHE A 27 -1.40 -2.65 -6.26
C PHE A 27 -0.17 -2.32 -5.44
N ARG A 28 0.16 -1.03 -5.39
CA ARG A 28 1.09 -0.46 -4.43
C ARG A 28 0.30 0.08 -3.24
N VAL A 29 0.74 -0.28 -2.04
CA VAL A 29 0.14 0.17 -0.79
C VAL A 29 1.18 0.89 0.05
N LEU A 30 0.86 2.09 0.52
CA LEU A 30 1.71 2.90 1.40
C LEU A 30 1.01 3.17 2.73
N ASN A 31 1.70 2.96 3.85
CA ASN A 31 1.22 3.42 5.15
C ASN A 31 1.44 4.94 5.25
N LEU A 32 0.35 5.73 5.23
CA LEU A 32 0.43 7.19 5.30
C LEU A 32 0.97 7.68 6.65
N ASN A 33 0.87 6.87 7.70
CA ASN A 33 1.45 7.17 9.03
C ASN A 33 2.93 6.80 9.12
N ARG A 34 3.43 5.94 8.22
CA ARG A 34 4.84 5.52 8.13
C ARG A 34 5.26 5.43 6.67
N PRO A 35 5.61 6.57 6.02
CA PRO A 35 5.86 6.61 4.57
C PRO A 35 7.11 5.84 4.09
N ASP A 36 7.89 5.26 5.02
CA ASP A 36 8.95 4.29 4.78
C ASP A 36 8.44 2.84 4.66
N ARG A 37 7.16 2.60 4.97
CA ARG A 37 6.49 1.29 4.98
C ARG A 37 5.54 1.16 3.80
N ALA A 38 5.94 0.34 2.84
CA ALA A 38 5.21 0.07 1.62
C ALA A 38 5.18 -1.44 1.31
N VAL A 39 4.15 -1.87 0.59
CA VAL A 39 4.08 -3.22 0.01
C VAL A 39 3.52 -3.13 -1.40
N VAL A 40 4.02 -3.96 -2.30
CA VAL A 40 3.47 -4.16 -3.64
C VAL A 40 2.84 -5.54 -3.69
N PHE A 41 1.55 -5.59 -3.98
CA PHE A 41 0.82 -6.81 -4.26
C PHE A 41 0.69 -7.01 -5.76
N SER A 42 0.82 -8.26 -6.21
CA SER A 42 0.42 -8.66 -7.55
C SER A 42 -1.11 -8.66 -7.70
N SER A 43 -1.60 -8.76 -8.93
CA SER A 43 -3.03 -8.93 -9.22
C SER A 43 -3.68 -10.16 -8.59
N ASP A 44 -2.89 -11.18 -8.18
CA ASP A 44 -3.36 -12.36 -7.44
C ASP A 44 -3.15 -12.24 -5.91
N GLY A 45 -2.82 -11.05 -5.42
CA GLY A 45 -2.69 -10.74 -3.99
C GLY A 45 -1.45 -11.35 -3.32
N LYS A 46 -0.41 -11.69 -4.08
CA LYS A 46 0.90 -12.11 -3.55
C LYS A 46 1.78 -10.88 -3.32
N VAL A 47 2.63 -10.95 -2.30
CA VAL A 47 3.63 -9.91 -2.05
C VAL A 47 4.74 -10.02 -3.09
N LEU A 48 4.97 -8.95 -3.85
CA LEU A 48 6.09 -8.83 -4.79
C LEU A 48 7.29 -8.16 -4.12
N GLU A 49 7.06 -7.11 -3.35
CA GLU A 49 8.09 -6.35 -2.64
C GLU A 49 7.49 -5.71 -1.39
N THR A 50 8.26 -5.61 -0.30
CA THR A 50 7.77 -5.00 0.94
C THR A 50 8.89 -4.45 1.82
N SER A 51 8.63 -3.31 2.46
CA SER A 51 9.35 -2.81 3.64
C SER A 51 8.49 -2.85 4.91
N MET A 52 7.22 -3.26 4.79
CA MET A 52 6.30 -3.51 5.90
C MET A 52 6.70 -4.79 6.66
N ASP A 53 6.42 -4.82 7.95
CA ASP A 53 6.50 -6.07 8.72
C ASP A 53 5.34 -7.03 8.42
N ASP A 54 5.44 -8.27 8.88
CA ASP A 54 4.45 -9.33 8.60
C ASP A 54 3.03 -8.97 9.08
N ILE A 55 2.90 -8.14 10.12
CA ILE A 55 1.60 -7.72 10.65
C ILE A 55 1.01 -6.64 9.74
N GLU A 56 1.80 -5.65 9.37
CA GLU A 56 1.40 -4.58 8.44
C GLU A 56 0.99 -5.18 7.07
N VAL A 57 1.78 -6.12 6.52
CA VAL A 57 1.45 -6.81 5.27
C VAL A 57 0.11 -7.54 5.37
N ARG A 58 -0.13 -8.25 6.47
CA ARG A 58 -1.39 -8.98 6.67
C ARG A 58 -2.58 -8.02 6.76
N ILE A 59 -2.45 -6.92 7.50
CA ILE A 59 -3.50 -5.90 7.59
C ILE A 59 -3.78 -5.29 6.23
N ALA A 60 -2.73 -4.91 5.48
CA ALA A 60 -2.87 -4.32 4.16
C ALA A 60 -3.57 -5.28 3.17
N ARG A 61 -3.28 -6.59 3.27
CA ARG A 61 -3.85 -7.65 2.42
C ARG A 61 -5.32 -7.95 2.71
N ASP A 62 -5.78 -7.75 3.95
CA ASP A 62 -7.16 -8.06 4.34
C ASP A 62 -8.19 -7.06 3.79
N PHE A 63 -7.74 -5.92 3.26
CA PHE A 63 -8.61 -4.98 2.56
C PHE A 63 -8.86 -5.41 1.11
N PRO A 64 -10.07 -5.21 0.57
CA PRO A 64 -10.36 -5.54 -0.82
C PRO A 64 -9.66 -4.55 -1.76
N PHE A 65 -8.81 -5.06 -2.66
CA PHE A 65 -8.19 -4.33 -3.78
C PHE A 65 -8.21 -5.17 -5.05
#